data_AF-A0A7V6W7F3-F1
#
_entry.id   AF-A0A7V6W7F3-F1
#
_cell.length_a   1.000
_cell.length_b   1.000
_cell.length_c   1.000
_cell.angle_alpha   90.00
_cell.angle_beta   90.00
_cell.angle_gamma   90.00
#
_symmetry.space_group_name_H-M   'P 1'
#
loop_
_entity.id
_entity.type
_entity.pdbx_description
1 polymer ?
#
loop_
_entity_poly.entity_id
_entity_poly.type
_entity_poly.pdbx_seq_one_letter_code
_entity_poly.pdbx_strand_id
1 'polypeptide(L)' 'KYEFSYITLHDDLKLSIDIDALRKENTLQGHFVDHLMTQYEATTDATTKEDLMRAVRLGLEAFEGEILYHVD' A
#
# COMPACT_ATOMS: atom_id res chain seq x y z
N LYS A 1 30.26 15.18 26.32
CA LYS A 1 28.89 15.62 25.93
C LYS A 1 28.54 14.84 24.68
N TYR A 2 27.53 13.98 24.70
CA TYR A 2 27.08 13.27 23.51
C TYR A 2 25.94 14.08 22.91
N GLU A 3 26.11 14.53 21.66
CA GLU A 3 25.03 15.14 20.88
C GLU A 3 24.40 14.04 20.03
N PHE A 4 23.09 13.85 20.21
CA PHE A 4 22.29 13.00 19.34
C PHE A 4 21.68 13.86 18.25
N SER A 5 21.90 13.47 17.00
CA SER A 5 21.22 14.04 15.83
C SER A 5 20.17 13.06 15.35
N TYR A 6 18.96 13.54 15.09
CA TYR A 6 17.87 12.77 14.52
C TYR A 6 17.65 13.20 13.08
N ILE A 7 17.46 12.22 12.20
CA ILE A 7 17.05 12.43 10.81
C ILE A 7 15.58 12.07 10.75
N THR A 8 14.75 13.05 10.38
CA THR A 8 13.34 12.82 10.10
C THR A 8 13.21 12.46 8.63
N LEU A 9 12.93 11.20 8.34
CA LEU A 9 12.60 10.75 6.99
C LEU A 9 11.15 11.13 6.71
N HIS A 10 10.96 12.04 5.77
CA HIS A 10 9.65 12.36 5.22
C HIS A 10 9.42 11.52 3.98
N ASP A 11 8.41 10.66 4.05
CA ASP A 11 7.94 9.88 2.92
C ASP A 11 6.93 10.72 2.12
N ASP A 12 7.45 11.44 1.13
CA ASP A 12 6.67 12.19 0.14
C ASP A 12 6.19 11.29 -1.03
N LEU A 13 6.46 9.98 -0.99
CA LEU A 13 6.05 9.00 -2.00
C LEU A 13 4.69 8.36 -1.67
N LYS A 14 3.85 9.03 -0.86
CA LYS A 14 2.45 8.63 -0.76
C LYS A 14 1.79 8.80 -2.11
N LEU A 15 1.86 7.76 -2.93
CA LEU A 15 1.06 7.61 -4.12
C LEU A 15 -0.37 7.98 -3.74
N SER A 16 -0.92 8.93 -4.47
CA SER A 16 -2.34 9.23 -4.44
C SER A 16 -3.06 8.03 -5.04
N ILE A 17 -3.16 6.95 -4.27
CA ILE A 17 -3.79 5.70 -4.68
C ILE A 17 -5.29 5.91 -4.63
N ASP A 18 -5.91 5.99 -5.79
CA ASP A 18 -7.36 5.89 -5.91
C ASP A 18 -7.78 4.42 -5.80
N ILE A 19 -8.02 4.00 -4.55
CA ILE A 19 -8.44 2.63 -4.23
C ILE A 19 -9.74 2.27 -4.97
N ASP A 20 -10.69 3.21 -5.07
CA ASP A 20 -11.98 2.95 -5.71
C ASP A 20 -11.87 2.78 -7.22
N ALA A 21 -10.92 3.48 -7.85
CA ALA A 21 -10.57 3.25 -9.25
C ALA A 21 -9.93 1.86 -9.44
N LEU A 22 -8.92 1.53 -8.62
CA LEU A 22 -8.20 0.25 -8.71
C LEU A 22 -9.12 -0.96 -8.53
N ARG A 23 -10.09 -0.91 -7.60
CA ARG A 23 -11.06 -2.00 -7.38
C ARG A 23 -11.93 -2.31 -8.60
N LYS A 24 -12.08 -1.36 -9.52
CA LYS A 24 -12.88 -1.53 -10.75
C LYS A 24 -12.07 -2.08 -11.91
N GLU A 25 -10.74 -2.13 -11.77
CA GLU A 25 -9.87 -2.66 -12.80
C GLU A 25 -9.91 -4.19 -12.81
N ASN A 26 -9.98 -4.77 -14.01
CA ASN A 26 -9.81 -6.22 -14.17
C ASN A 26 -8.33 -6.58 -14.32
N THR A 27 -7.52 -6.15 -13.37
CA THR A 27 -6.06 -6.38 -13.29
C THR A 27 -5.75 -7.18 -12.03
N LEU A 28 -4.58 -7.82 -11.99
CA LEU A 28 -4.13 -8.52 -10.77
C LEU A 28 -4.06 -7.56 -9.57
N GLN A 29 -3.59 -6.34 -9.81
CA GLN A 29 -3.58 -5.24 -8.84
C GLN A 29 -5.00 -4.90 -8.37
N GLY A 30 -5.95 -4.75 -9.29
CA GLY A 30 -7.35 -4.49 -8.95
C GLY A 30 -7.98 -5.58 -8.10
N HIS A 31 -7.79 -6.86 -8.47
CA HIS A 31 -8.26 -8.01 -7.69
C HIS A 31 -7.62 -8.07 -6.30
N PHE A 32 -6.32 -7.77 -6.20
CA PHE A 32 -5.62 -7.70 -4.91
C PHE A 32 -6.21 -6.63 -3.99
N VAL A 33 -6.40 -5.41 -4.51
CA VAL A 33 -6.98 -4.30 -3.74
C VAL A 33 -8.41 -4.63 -3.33
N ASP A 34 -9.25 -5.16 -4.23
CA ASP A 34 -10.64 -5.48 -3.91
C ASP A 34 -10.77 -6.56 -2.83
N HIS A 35 -9.92 -7.59 -2.88
CA HIS A 35 -9.91 -8.64 -1.87
C HIS A 35 -9.57 -8.11 -0.47
N LEU A 36 -8.56 -7.25 -0.35
CA LEU A 36 -8.16 -6.68 0.94
C LEU A 36 -9.16 -5.62 1.45
N MET A 37 -9.72 -4.81 0.55
CA MET A 37 -10.70 -3.79 0.94
C MET A 37 -12.03 -4.42 1.37
N THR A 38 -12.43 -5.54 0.76
CA THR A 38 -13.58 -6.33 1.22
C THR A 38 -13.38 -6.83 2.66
N GLN A 39 -12.19 -7.33 3.00
CA GLN A 39 -11.87 -7.75 4.37
C GLN A 39 -11.83 -6.56 5.35
N TYR A 40 -11.31 -5.42 4.88
CA TYR A 40 -11.24 -4.19 5.67
C TYR A 40 -12.64 -3.67 6.04
N GLU A 41 -13.57 -3.71 5.10
CA GLU A 41 -14.98 -3.33 5.31
C GLU A 41 -15.71 -4.32 6.22
N ALA A 42 -15.37 -5.61 6.14
CA ALA A 42 -16.00 -6.67 6.93
C ALA A 42 -15.53 -6.73 8.39
N THR A 43 -14.33 -6.23 8.69
CA THR A 43 -13.79 -6.24 10.07
C THR A 43 -14.18 -4.98 10.86
N THR A 44 -14.27 -5.13 12.18
CA THR A 44 -14.44 -4.00 13.13
C THR A 44 -13.21 -3.77 14.00
N ASP A 45 -12.24 -4.67 13.96
CA ASP A 45 -10.99 -4.56 14.72
C ASP A 45 -10.07 -3.50 14.11
N ALA A 46 -9.66 -2.53 14.93
CA ALA A 46 -8.85 -1.39 14.49
C ALA A 46 -7.45 -1.83 14.05
N THR A 47 -6.84 -2.78 14.76
CA THR A 47 -5.51 -3.31 14.44
C THR A 47 -5.51 -3.99 13.07
N THR A 48 -6.49 -4.88 12.85
CA THR A 48 -6.69 -5.56 11.57
C THR A 48 -6.93 -4.58 10.44
N LYS A 49 -7.70 -3.50 10.68
CA LYS A 49 -7.90 -2.44 9.67
C LYS A 49 -6.59 -1.75 9.28
N GLU A 50 -5.76 -1.40 10.26
CA GLU A 50 -4.47 -0.79 10.00
C GLU A 50 -3.53 -1.74 9.24
N ASP A 51 -3.50 -3.02 9.61
CA ASP A 51 -2.67 -4.03 8.97
C ASP A 51 -3.12 -4.31 7.52
N LEU A 52 -4.43 -4.36 7.25
CA LEU A 52 -4.95 -4.50 5.89
C LEU A 52 -4.60 -3.30 5.02
N MET A 53 -4.74 -2.08 5.55
CA MET A 53 -4.36 -0.87 4.81
C MET A 53 -2.84 -0.82 4.57
N ARG A 54 -2.02 -1.30 5.51
CA ARG A 54 -0.57 -1.46 5.32
C ARG A 54 -0.26 -2.49 4.25
N ALA A 55 -0.95 -3.63 4.23
CA ALA A 55 -0.79 -4.66 3.21
C ALA A 55 -1.14 -4.15 1.80
N VAL A 56 -2.20 -3.35 1.67
CA VAL A 56 -2.55 -2.69 0.39
C VAL A 56 -1.40 -1.83 -0.10
N ARG A 57 -0.84 -0.95 0.76
CA ARG A 57 0.27 -0.06 0.37
C ARG A 57 1.51 -0.85 -0.08
N LEU A 58 1.94 -1.80 0.73
CA LEU A 58 3.11 -2.62 0.42
C LEU A 58 2.92 -3.44 -0.86
N GLY A 59 1.73 -4.01 -1.07
CA GLY A 59 1.43 -4.76 -2.28
C GLY A 59 1.44 -3.88 -3.53
N LEU A 60 0.89 -2.66 -3.44
CA LEU A 60 0.92 -1.70 -4.54
C LEU A 60 2.34 -1.24 -4.89
N GLU A 61 3.17 -0.94 -3.88
CA GLU A 61 4.59 -0.65 -4.08
C GLU A 61 5.34 -1.82 -4.74
N ALA A 62 5.03 -3.06 -4.35
CA ALA A 62 5.62 -4.24 -4.96
C ALA A 62 5.24 -4.39 -6.45
N PHE A 63 3.98 -4.13 -6.81
CA PHE A 63 3.53 -4.15 -8.20
C PHE A 63 4.24 -3.08 -9.06
N GLU A 64 4.48 -1.88 -8.53
CA GLU A 64 5.26 -0.86 -9.23
C GLU A 64 6.74 -1.27 -9.38
N GLY A 65 7.29 -1.91 -8.36
CA GLY A 65 8.65 -2.47 -8.39
C GLY A 65 8.83 -3.52 -9.48
N GLU A 66 7.83 -4.37 -9.75
CA GLU A 66 7.90 -5.39 -10.81
C GLU A 66 7.99 -4.79 -12.23
N ILE A 67 7.42 -3.60 -12.46
CA ILE A 67 7.47 -2.92 -13.77
C ILE A 67 8.89 -2.40 -14.07
N LEU A 68 9.68 -2.06 -13.04
CA LEU A 68 11.05 -1.55 -13.18
C LEU A 68 12.11 -2.62 -13.43
N TYR A 69 11.81 -3.90 -13.18
CA TYR A 69 12.75 -5.01 -13.38
C TYR A 69 12.59 -5.78 -14.70
N HIS A 70 11.68 -5.37 -15.57
CA HIS A 70 11.75 -5.75 -16.99
C HIS A 70 12.72 -4.80 -17.72
N VAL A 71 14.01 -5.05 -17.52
CA VAL A 71 15.05 -4.59 -18.44
C VAL A 71 15.31 -5.72 -19.42
N ASP A 72 15.21 -5.39 -20.72
CA ASP A 72 15.39 -6.26 -21.89
C ASP A 72 16.51 -7.32 -21.80
#